data_AF-M3A156-F1
#
_entry.id   AF-M3A156-F1
#
_cell.length_a   1.000
_cell.length_b   1.000
_cell.length_c   1.000
_cell.angle_alpha   90.00
_cell.angle_beta   90.00
_cell.angle_gamma   90.00
#
_symmetry.space_group_name_H-M   'P 1'
#
loop_
_entity.id
_entity.type
_entity.pdbx_description
1 polymer ?
#
loop_
_entity_poly.entity_id
_entity_poly.type
_entity_poly.pdbx_seq_one_letter_code
_entity_poly.pdbx_strand_id
1 'polypeptide(L)'
;MCDHICDLQEKFAKAIYEYPKVIQTTQKLLKASQILDWPVFATTQLRAKLGESSAELGLDSPGGVQTKVHADKSAFSMWTPEVQTAFKDLGSEKRECIIVGIESHICVTQTTLDLLREGHRVYIIADAVSSCNAQEIPIALRRLAGEGAVVTSSESFMYECMGDASIPEFKQMSSLVKEYSSKTKESLQALCKF
;
A
#
# COMPACT_ATOMS: atom_id res chain seq x y z
N MET A 1 11.66 6.33 -3.07
CA MET A 1 10.45 5.83 -2.38
C MET A 1 9.96 4.57 -3.07
N CYS A 2 9.19 3.70 -2.42
CA CYS A 2 8.63 2.47 -3.00
C CYS A 2 7.21 2.24 -2.50
N ASP A 3 6.31 1.84 -3.38
CA ASP A 3 4.92 1.50 -3.08
C ASP A 3 4.76 -0.01 -2.96
N HIS A 4 4.24 -0.50 -1.83
CA HIS A 4 4.04 -1.91 -1.54
C HIS A 4 2.55 -2.23 -1.39
N ILE A 5 2.07 -3.14 -2.24
CA ILE A 5 0.70 -3.64 -2.26
C ILE A 5 0.67 -5.04 -1.66
N CYS A 6 0.06 -5.14 -0.48
CA CYS A 6 0.00 -6.37 0.30
C CYS A 6 -1.30 -7.14 0.04
N ASP A 7 -1.19 -8.23 -0.74
CA ASP A 7 -2.18 -9.32 -0.83
C ASP A 7 -3.64 -8.90 -1.11
N LEU A 8 -3.86 -7.85 -1.92
CA LEU A 8 -5.20 -7.39 -2.31
C LEU A 8 -5.85 -8.30 -3.37
N GLN A 9 -6.12 -9.55 -2.98
CA GLN A 9 -6.65 -10.59 -3.85
C GLN A 9 -8.18 -10.65 -3.85
N GLU A 10 -8.77 -11.03 -4.99
CA GLU A 10 -10.22 -11.01 -5.22
C GLU A 10 -11.01 -11.86 -4.23
N LYS A 11 -10.47 -13.00 -3.77
CA LYS A 11 -11.22 -13.86 -2.82
C LYS A 11 -11.36 -13.25 -1.43
N PHE A 12 -10.58 -12.23 -1.08
CA PHE A 12 -10.74 -11.49 0.17
C PHE A 12 -11.86 -10.45 0.13
N ALA A 13 -12.40 -10.12 -1.06
CA ALA A 13 -13.33 -9.03 -1.24
C ALA A 13 -14.60 -9.10 -0.36
N LYS A 14 -15.03 -10.30 0.01
CA LYS A 14 -16.21 -10.52 0.87
C LYS A 14 -15.89 -10.64 2.36
N ALA A 15 -14.65 -10.94 2.70
CA ALA A 15 -14.22 -11.20 4.07
C ALA A 15 -13.64 -9.96 4.75
N ILE A 16 -12.96 -9.11 3.98
CA ILE A 16 -12.31 -7.91 4.50
C ILE A 16 -13.32 -6.80 4.73
N TYR A 17 -13.23 -6.18 5.90
CA TYR A 17 -14.00 -5.00 6.25
C TYR A 17 -13.70 -3.87 5.26
N GLU A 18 -14.74 -3.40 4.56
CA GLU A 18 -14.66 -2.25 3.65
C GLU A 18 -13.60 -2.41 2.53
N TYR A 19 -13.41 -3.64 2.04
CA TYR A 19 -12.47 -3.96 0.95
C TYR A 19 -12.53 -2.99 -0.26
N PRO A 20 -13.72 -2.59 -0.76
CA PRO A 20 -13.78 -1.62 -1.87
C PRO A 20 -13.12 -0.27 -1.55
N LYS A 21 -13.14 0.18 -0.28
CA LYS A 21 -12.48 1.42 0.15
C LYS A 21 -10.96 1.28 0.10
N VAL A 22 -10.43 0.11 0.49
CA VAL A 22 -9.01 -0.21 0.37
C VAL A 22 -8.57 -0.19 -1.10
N ILE A 23 -9.33 -0.81 -1.98
CA ILE A 23 -9.08 -0.80 -3.44
C ILE A 23 -9.09 0.62 -3.99
N GLN A 24 -10.09 1.43 -3.63
CA GLN A 24 -10.20 2.81 -4.10
C GLN A 24 -9.01 3.67 -3.69
N THR A 25 -8.58 3.58 -2.43
CA THR A 25 -7.40 4.33 -1.98
C THR A 25 -6.12 3.80 -2.62
N THR A 26 -6.00 2.48 -2.80
CA THR A 26 -4.85 1.88 -3.49
C THR A 26 -4.77 2.31 -4.95
N GLN A 27 -5.88 2.37 -5.68
CA GLN A 27 -5.92 2.91 -7.05
C GLN A 27 -5.45 4.37 -7.11
N LYS A 28 -5.82 5.19 -6.11
CA LYS A 28 -5.33 6.57 -6.01
C LYS A 28 -3.81 6.60 -5.89
N LEU A 29 -3.25 5.78 -5.02
CA LEU A 29 -1.80 5.70 -4.78
C LEU A 29 -1.05 5.13 -5.99
N LEU A 30 -1.65 4.16 -6.71
CA LEU A 30 -1.12 3.65 -7.97
C LEU A 30 -1.08 4.70 -9.08
N LYS A 31 -2.06 5.59 -9.15
CA LYS A 31 -1.99 6.75 -10.07
C LYS A 31 -0.93 7.75 -9.63
N ALA A 32 -0.81 7.99 -8.33
CA ALA A 32 0.22 8.87 -7.77
C ALA A 32 1.63 8.32 -8.03
N SER A 33 1.83 7.00 -7.92
CA SER A 33 3.11 6.35 -8.19
C SER A 33 3.53 6.50 -9.64
N GLN A 34 2.59 6.49 -10.59
CA GLN A 34 2.90 6.80 -12.00
C GLN A 34 3.29 8.27 -12.21
N ILE A 35 2.63 9.21 -11.53
CA ILE A 35 2.91 10.65 -11.66
C ILE A 35 4.29 10.99 -11.09
N LEU A 36 4.65 10.39 -9.95
CA LEU A 36 5.89 10.69 -9.22
C LEU A 36 6.99 9.64 -9.45
N ASP A 37 6.82 8.75 -10.43
CA ASP A 37 7.74 7.68 -10.81
C ASP A 37 8.20 6.79 -9.64
N TRP A 38 7.25 6.37 -8.80
CA TRP A 38 7.52 5.44 -7.70
C TRP A 38 7.47 3.98 -8.18
N PRO A 39 8.49 3.17 -7.84
CA PRO A 39 8.45 1.73 -8.09
C PRO A 39 7.37 1.06 -7.25
N VAL A 40 6.61 0.17 -7.88
CA VAL A 40 5.52 -0.60 -7.25
C VAL A 40 5.91 -2.06 -7.08
N PHE A 41 5.66 -2.60 -5.89
CA PHE A 41 5.89 -3.99 -5.51
C PHE A 41 4.55 -4.59 -5.09
N ALA A 42 4.21 -5.75 -5.65
CA ALA A 42 2.98 -6.45 -5.31
C ALA A 42 3.26 -7.88 -4.88
N THR A 43 2.40 -8.40 -4.01
CA THR A 43 2.39 -9.82 -3.68
C THR A 43 0.98 -10.39 -3.66
N THR A 44 0.91 -11.70 -3.86
CA THR A 44 -0.26 -12.51 -3.54
C THR A 44 0.10 -13.51 -2.44
N GLN A 45 -0.83 -13.80 -1.55
CA GLN A 45 -0.71 -14.92 -0.61
C GLN A 45 -1.33 -16.17 -1.24
N LEU A 46 -0.57 -17.26 -1.40
CA LEU A 46 -1.04 -18.56 -1.88
C LEU A 46 -2.04 -18.44 -3.06
N ARG A 47 -1.66 -17.77 -4.15
CA ARG A 47 -2.50 -17.39 -5.30
C ARG A 47 -3.43 -18.50 -5.79
N ALA A 48 -2.91 -19.73 -5.91
CA ALA A 48 -3.72 -20.89 -6.32
C ALA A 48 -4.96 -21.13 -5.43
N LYS A 49 -4.85 -20.81 -4.13
CA LYS A 49 -5.94 -20.96 -3.15
C LYS A 49 -6.74 -19.67 -2.98
N LEU A 50 -6.09 -18.52 -2.91
CA LEU A 50 -6.69 -17.24 -2.54
C LEU A 50 -7.00 -16.31 -3.74
N GLY A 51 -6.75 -16.77 -4.96
CA GLY A 51 -7.04 -16.02 -6.19
C GLY A 51 -5.94 -15.04 -6.56
N GLU A 52 -6.15 -14.34 -7.67
CA GLU A 52 -5.23 -13.30 -8.13
C GLU A 52 -5.45 -11.98 -7.39
N SER A 53 -4.46 -11.07 -7.47
CA SER A 53 -4.65 -9.65 -7.16
C SER A 53 -5.89 -9.10 -7.89
N SER A 54 -6.62 -8.19 -7.25
CA SER A 54 -7.83 -7.60 -7.82
C SER A 54 -7.56 -6.96 -9.17
N ALA A 55 -8.34 -7.36 -10.19
CA ALA A 55 -8.25 -6.78 -11.53
C ALA A 55 -8.47 -5.26 -11.54
N GLU A 56 -9.18 -4.71 -10.54
CA GLU A 56 -9.40 -3.27 -10.37
C GLU A 56 -8.10 -2.48 -10.15
N LEU A 57 -7.03 -3.13 -9.69
CA LEU A 57 -5.73 -2.49 -9.46
C LEU A 57 -4.93 -2.31 -10.75
N GLY A 58 -5.27 -3.02 -11.83
CA GLY A 58 -4.59 -2.91 -13.12
C GLY A 58 -3.11 -3.28 -13.09
N LEU A 59 -2.66 -4.10 -12.13
CA LEU A 59 -1.26 -4.51 -11.99
C LEU A 59 -0.85 -5.37 -13.18
N ASP A 60 0.24 -4.99 -13.84
CA ASP A 60 0.86 -5.67 -14.98
C ASP A 60 -0.07 -5.88 -16.20
N SER A 61 -1.21 -5.19 -16.21
CA SER A 61 -2.17 -5.17 -17.32
C SER A 61 -1.78 -4.14 -18.40
N PRO A 62 -2.21 -4.31 -19.66
CA PRO A 62 -2.01 -3.29 -20.69
C PRO A 62 -2.59 -1.93 -20.30
N GLY A 63 -1.74 -0.90 -20.25
CA GLY A 63 -2.14 0.45 -19.83
C GLY A 63 -2.27 0.64 -18.30
N GLY A 64 -1.98 -0.39 -17.51
CA GLY A 64 -1.94 -0.34 -16.06
C GLY A 64 -0.54 -0.09 -15.49
N VAL A 65 -0.41 -0.22 -14.16
CA VAL A 65 0.87 -0.03 -13.47
C VAL A 65 1.74 -1.25 -13.65
N GLN A 66 3.00 -1.04 -14.05
CA GLN A 66 4.00 -2.10 -14.14
C GLN A 66 4.71 -2.28 -12.81
N THR A 67 4.62 -3.46 -12.24
CA THR A 67 5.30 -3.77 -10.98
C THR A 67 6.78 -4.07 -11.24
N LYS A 68 7.63 -3.76 -10.25
CA LYS A 68 9.01 -4.27 -10.20
C LYS A 68 9.03 -5.76 -9.89
N VAL A 69 8.04 -6.22 -9.14
CA VAL A 69 7.81 -7.63 -8.81
C VAL A 69 6.36 -7.82 -8.41
N HIS A 70 5.80 -8.96 -8.82
CA HIS A 70 4.47 -9.42 -8.44
C HIS A 70 4.55 -10.89 -7.97
N ALA A 71 5.11 -11.09 -6.78
CA ALA A 71 5.48 -12.41 -6.29
C ALA A 71 4.32 -13.13 -5.59
N ASP A 72 4.16 -14.43 -5.84
CA ASP A 72 3.30 -15.28 -5.03
C ASP A 72 4.09 -15.84 -3.85
N LYS A 73 3.53 -15.75 -2.64
CA LYS A 73 4.22 -16.14 -1.40
C LYS A 73 3.34 -17.01 -0.50
N SER A 74 4.02 -17.82 0.31
CA SER A 74 3.43 -18.51 1.46
C SER A 74 3.77 -17.82 2.79
N ALA A 75 4.90 -17.11 2.85
CA ALA A 75 5.26 -16.28 3.99
C ALA A 75 4.29 -15.09 4.11
N PHE A 76 3.95 -14.70 5.34
CA PHE A 76 3.05 -13.57 5.54
C PHE A 76 3.71 -12.23 5.18
N SER A 77 4.97 -12.04 5.55
CA SER A 77 5.75 -10.86 5.15
C SER A 77 5.96 -10.82 3.63
N MET A 78 5.83 -9.64 3.03
CA MET A 78 6.21 -9.40 1.63
C MET A 78 7.72 -9.40 1.43
N TRP A 79 8.53 -9.39 2.50
CA TRP A 79 9.99 -9.29 2.41
C TRP A 79 10.67 -10.61 2.02
N THR A 80 10.17 -11.25 0.95
CA THR A 80 10.67 -12.52 0.40
C THR A 80 11.93 -12.31 -0.45
N PRO A 81 12.69 -13.36 -0.78
CA PRO A 81 13.88 -13.24 -1.62
C PRO A 81 13.64 -12.56 -2.99
N GLU A 82 12.49 -12.80 -3.61
CA GLU A 82 12.11 -12.17 -4.90
C GLU A 82 11.93 -10.67 -4.73
N VAL A 83 11.20 -10.26 -3.69
CA VAL A 83 10.99 -8.84 -3.37
C VAL A 83 12.31 -8.17 -2.99
N GLN A 84 13.14 -8.83 -2.18
CA GLN A 84 14.48 -8.33 -1.82
C GLN A 84 15.37 -8.15 -3.04
N THR A 85 15.32 -9.06 -4.02
CA THR A 85 16.10 -8.96 -5.26
C THR A 85 15.66 -7.75 -6.07
N ALA A 86 14.36 -7.65 -6.37
CA ALA A 86 13.81 -6.50 -7.09
C ALA A 86 14.03 -5.16 -6.36
N PHE A 87 14.06 -5.18 -5.03
CA PHE A 87 14.33 -4.01 -4.22
C PHE A 87 15.80 -3.58 -4.30
N LYS A 88 16.74 -4.54 -4.28
CA LYS A 88 18.19 -4.29 -4.44
C LYS A 88 18.53 -3.76 -5.82
N ASP A 89 17.80 -4.18 -6.86
CA ASP A 89 18.00 -3.71 -8.24
C ASP A 89 17.72 -2.20 -8.39
N LEU A 90 16.98 -1.59 -7.46
CA LEU A 90 16.78 -0.15 -7.41
C LEU A 90 18.01 0.60 -6.86
N GLY A 91 18.97 -0.09 -6.23
CA GLY A 91 20.13 0.46 -5.54
C GLY A 91 20.20 0.08 -4.05
N SER A 92 21.37 0.22 -3.44
CA SER A 92 21.71 -0.25 -2.08
C SER A 92 21.29 0.65 -0.91
N GLU A 93 20.66 1.79 -1.20
CA GLU A 93 20.30 2.76 -0.16
C GLU A 93 19.06 2.35 0.64
N LYS A 94 18.99 2.83 1.90
CA LYS A 94 17.75 2.77 2.67
C LYS A 94 16.69 3.60 1.97
N ARG A 95 15.44 3.17 2.10
CA ARG A 95 14.31 3.74 1.36
C ARG A 95 13.16 4.01 2.30
N GLU A 96 12.28 4.86 1.79
CA GLU A 96 10.96 5.09 2.32
C GLU A 96 9.99 4.14 1.61
N CYS A 97 9.36 3.28 2.39
CA CYS A 97 8.46 2.22 1.95
C CYS A 97 7.04 2.58 2.40
N ILE A 98 6.11 2.71 1.45
CA ILE A 98 4.69 2.87 1.72
C ILE A 98 4.03 1.49 1.66
N ILE A 99 3.21 1.18 2.67
CA ILE A 99 2.46 -0.07 2.77
C ILE A 99 0.97 0.20 2.66
N VAL A 100 0.33 -0.52 1.73
CA VAL A 100 -1.12 -0.66 1.61
C VAL A 100 -1.51 -2.12 1.54
N GLY A 101 -2.77 -2.43 1.84
CA GLY A 101 -3.34 -3.75 1.61
C GLY A 101 -3.82 -4.45 2.88
N ILE A 102 -3.78 -5.79 2.85
CA ILE A 102 -4.38 -6.67 3.85
C ILE A 102 -3.45 -7.85 4.18
N GLU A 103 -3.59 -8.50 5.33
CA GLU A 103 -4.34 -8.06 6.51
C GLU A 103 -3.47 -7.19 7.42
N SER A 104 -4.06 -6.14 7.99
CA SER A 104 -3.40 -5.16 8.86
C SER A 104 -2.54 -5.81 9.95
N HIS A 105 -3.10 -6.80 10.65
CA HIS A 105 -2.48 -7.49 11.80
C HIS A 105 -1.60 -8.69 11.42
N ILE A 106 -1.56 -9.08 10.14
CA ILE A 106 -0.82 -10.27 9.67
C ILE A 106 0.27 -9.85 8.67
N CYS A 107 -0.06 -9.76 7.38
CA CYS A 107 0.92 -9.54 6.32
C CYS A 107 1.47 -8.12 6.35
N VAL A 108 0.60 -7.11 6.55
CA VAL A 108 1.03 -5.69 6.71
C VAL A 108 1.94 -5.54 7.93
N THR A 109 1.55 -6.13 9.06
CA THR A 109 2.35 -6.09 10.30
C THR A 109 3.71 -6.75 10.12
N GLN A 110 3.77 -7.99 9.62
CA GLN A 110 5.04 -8.71 9.49
C GLN A 110 5.96 -8.05 8.45
N THR A 111 5.41 -7.58 7.33
CA THR A 111 6.16 -6.81 6.33
C THR A 111 6.75 -5.54 6.91
N THR A 112 5.95 -4.78 7.67
CA THR A 112 6.41 -3.54 8.31
C THR A 112 7.56 -3.82 9.27
N LEU A 113 7.43 -4.83 10.13
CA LEU A 113 8.47 -5.18 11.11
C LEU A 113 9.77 -5.61 10.43
N ASP A 114 9.71 -6.37 9.34
CA ASP A 114 10.91 -6.76 8.60
C ASP A 114 11.58 -5.57 7.92
N LEU A 115 10.82 -4.70 7.28
CA LEU A 115 11.36 -3.48 6.66
C LEU A 115 12.01 -2.54 7.70
N LEU A 116 11.38 -2.37 8.87
CA LEU A 116 11.96 -1.60 9.98
C LEU A 116 13.26 -2.22 10.51
N ARG A 117 13.32 -3.55 10.65
CA ARG A 117 14.55 -4.27 11.06
C ARG A 117 15.68 -4.10 10.06
N GLU A 118 15.35 -4.04 8.77
CA GLU A 118 16.29 -3.73 7.71
C GLU A 118 16.64 -2.23 7.66
N GLY A 119 16.10 -1.39 8.53
CA GLY A 119 16.43 0.04 8.64
C GLY A 119 15.79 0.90 7.55
N HIS A 120 14.72 0.43 6.91
CA HIS A 120 13.90 1.26 6.03
C HIS A 120 12.94 2.12 6.86
N ARG A 121 12.57 3.30 6.32
CA ARG A 121 11.51 4.12 6.89
C ARG A 121 10.19 3.62 6.33
N VAL A 122 9.24 3.26 7.19
CA VAL A 122 7.97 2.66 6.75
C VAL A 122 6.81 3.60 7.03
N TYR A 123 5.96 3.78 6.03
CA TYR A 123 4.70 4.50 6.09
C TYR A 123 3.55 3.53 5.88
N ILE A 124 2.57 3.56 6.77
CA ILE A 124 1.35 2.76 6.65
C ILE A 124 0.20 3.69 6.34
N ILE A 125 -0.47 3.44 5.23
CA ILE A 125 -1.59 4.27 4.79
C ILE A 125 -2.88 3.74 5.40
N ALA A 126 -3.33 4.38 6.48
CA ALA A 126 -4.45 3.89 7.29
C ALA A 126 -5.77 3.78 6.50
N ASP A 127 -6.01 4.67 5.55
CA ASP A 127 -7.17 4.63 4.65
C ASP A 127 -7.01 3.68 3.44
N ALA A 128 -5.93 2.90 3.41
CA ALA A 128 -5.65 1.84 2.44
C ALA A 128 -5.22 0.52 3.11
N VAL A 129 -5.53 0.33 4.39
CA VAL A 129 -5.22 -0.90 5.14
C VAL A 129 -6.46 -1.40 5.85
N SER A 130 -6.70 -2.72 5.79
CA SER A 130 -7.85 -3.33 6.46
C SER A 130 -7.58 -4.78 6.90
N SER A 131 -8.56 -5.38 7.54
CA SER A 131 -8.59 -6.76 8.01
C SER A 131 -10.01 -7.31 7.98
N CYS A 132 -10.16 -8.62 8.17
CA CYS A 132 -11.49 -9.23 8.27
C CYS A 132 -12.28 -8.64 9.45
N ASN A 133 -11.63 -8.58 10.61
CA ASN A 133 -12.19 -7.94 11.81
C ASN A 133 -11.76 -6.47 11.86
N ALA A 134 -12.73 -5.55 11.81
CA ALA A 134 -12.48 -4.11 11.85
C ALA A 134 -11.70 -3.67 13.11
N GLN A 135 -11.87 -4.38 14.22
CA GLN A 135 -11.22 -4.11 15.50
C GLN A 135 -9.71 -4.37 15.48
N GLU A 136 -9.24 -5.26 14.60
CA GLU A 136 -7.80 -5.56 14.48
C GLU A 136 -7.03 -4.41 13.84
N ILE A 137 -7.68 -3.65 12.97
CA ILE A 137 -7.08 -2.53 12.22
C ILE A 137 -6.43 -1.51 13.17
N PRO A 138 -7.16 -0.87 14.10
CA PRO A 138 -6.55 0.12 15.00
C PRO A 138 -5.56 -0.48 16.00
N ILE A 139 -5.68 -1.77 16.33
CA ILE A 139 -4.73 -2.46 17.20
C ILE A 139 -3.39 -2.60 16.47
N ALA A 140 -3.42 -3.11 15.24
CA ALA A 140 -2.23 -3.26 14.40
C ALA A 140 -1.58 -1.91 14.10
N LEU A 141 -2.36 -0.90 13.69
CA LEU A 141 -1.83 0.42 13.37
C LEU A 141 -1.15 1.08 14.58
N ARG A 142 -1.77 1.06 15.77
CA ARG A 142 -1.15 1.61 16.99
C ARG A 142 0.12 0.87 17.39
N ARG A 143 0.11 -0.46 17.27
CA ARG A 143 1.31 -1.27 17.51
C ARG A 143 2.44 -0.84 16.59
N LEU A 144 2.20 -0.81 15.28
CA LEU A 144 3.23 -0.49 14.29
C LEU A 144 3.74 0.94 14.41
N ALA A 145 2.88 1.89 14.81
CA ALA A 145 3.32 3.22 15.20
C ALA A 145 4.32 3.19 16.38
N GLY A 146 4.03 2.39 17.42
CA GLY A 146 4.93 2.19 18.56
C GLY A 146 6.26 1.50 18.22
N GLU A 147 6.30 0.73 17.13
CA GLU A 147 7.50 0.06 16.60
C GLU A 147 8.34 1.00 15.71
N GLY A 148 7.85 2.21 15.41
CA GLY A 148 8.56 3.22 14.63
C GLY A 148 8.08 3.43 13.19
N ALA A 149 6.99 2.77 12.76
CA ALA A 149 6.35 3.09 11.50
C ALA A 149 5.56 4.42 11.59
N VAL A 150 5.50 5.16 10.49
CA VAL A 150 4.65 6.35 10.38
C VAL A 150 3.26 5.90 9.90
N VAL A 151 2.25 6.00 10.76
CA VAL A 151 0.86 5.78 10.35
C VAL A 151 0.28 7.11 9.87
N THR A 152 -0.15 7.17 8.62
CA THR A 152 -0.63 8.41 7.97
C THR A 152 -1.81 8.12 7.03
N SER A 153 -2.36 9.14 6.39
CA SER A 153 -3.37 9.01 5.33
C SER A 153 -2.75 9.13 3.94
N SER A 154 -3.45 8.61 2.95
CA SER A 154 -3.02 8.64 1.55
C SER A 154 -2.79 10.07 1.05
N GLU A 155 -3.65 11.01 1.44
CA GLU A 155 -3.52 12.42 1.04
C GLU A 155 -2.34 13.12 1.74
N SER A 156 -2.20 12.94 3.06
CA SER A 156 -1.08 13.51 3.80
C SER A 156 0.26 13.01 3.25
N PHE A 157 0.36 11.71 2.97
CA PHE A 157 1.55 11.10 2.40
C PHE A 157 1.88 11.68 1.02
N MET A 158 0.91 11.72 0.09
CA MET A 158 1.14 12.27 -1.25
C MET A 158 1.67 13.71 -1.22
N TYR A 159 1.15 14.57 -0.33
CA TYR A 159 1.64 15.93 -0.18
C TYR A 159 3.01 16.01 0.51
N GLU A 160 3.28 15.16 1.51
CA GLU A 160 4.60 15.04 2.14
C GLU A 160 5.67 14.70 1.10
N CYS A 161 5.38 13.78 0.18
CA CYS A 161 6.32 13.37 -0.87
C CYS A 161 6.59 14.46 -1.91
N MET A 162 5.60 15.31 -2.22
CA MET A 162 5.80 16.42 -3.15
C MET A 162 6.66 17.53 -2.54
N GLY A 163 6.47 17.84 -1.26
CA GLY A 163 7.23 18.85 -0.50
C GLY A 163 6.98 20.31 -0.92
N ASP A 164 6.72 20.58 -2.19
CA ASP A 164 6.48 21.91 -2.75
C ASP A 164 5.37 21.85 -3.83
N ALA A 165 4.53 22.88 -3.87
CA ALA A 165 3.50 23.05 -4.90
C ALA A 165 4.05 23.59 -6.23
N SER A 166 5.33 24.01 -6.28
CA SER A 166 5.98 24.50 -7.50
C SER A 166 6.51 23.40 -8.42
N ILE A 167 6.47 22.13 -8.01
CA ILE A 167 6.98 21.03 -8.83
C ILE A 167 6.10 20.80 -10.08
N PRO A 168 6.67 20.33 -11.21
CA PRO A 168 5.92 20.07 -12.44
C PRO A 168 4.70 19.16 -12.26
N GLU A 169 4.79 18.18 -11.37
CA GLU A 169 3.81 17.12 -11.12
C GLU A 169 2.62 17.61 -10.30
N PHE A 170 2.73 18.75 -9.61
CA PHE A 170 1.74 19.24 -8.65
C PHE A 170 0.35 19.37 -9.26
N LYS A 171 0.25 19.87 -10.50
CA LYS A 171 -1.05 20.06 -11.18
C LYS A 171 -1.76 18.73 -11.42
N GLN A 172 -1.00 17.68 -11.78
CA GLN A 172 -1.54 16.34 -11.97
C GLN A 172 -1.96 15.74 -10.64
N MET A 173 -1.11 15.85 -9.60
CA MET A 173 -1.41 15.38 -8.26
C MET A 173 -2.63 16.07 -7.63
N SER A 174 -2.74 17.40 -7.73
CA SER A 174 -3.91 18.13 -7.24
C SER A 174 -5.19 17.73 -7.98
N SER A 175 -5.11 17.44 -9.27
CA SER A 175 -6.24 16.95 -10.06
C SER A 175 -6.67 15.56 -9.60
N LEU A 176 -5.70 14.68 -9.31
CA LEU A 176 -5.94 13.34 -8.76
C LEU A 176 -6.61 13.41 -7.37
N VAL A 177 -6.13 14.29 -6.48
CA VAL A 177 -6.76 14.51 -5.16
C VAL A 177 -8.22 14.95 -5.31
N LYS A 178 -8.51 15.87 -6.24
CA LYS A 178 -9.88 16.30 -6.53
C LYS A 178 -10.75 15.17 -7.09
N GLU A 179 -10.22 14.37 -8.02
CA GLU A 179 -10.91 13.21 -8.59
C GLU A 179 -11.36 12.22 -7.50
N TYR A 180 -10.52 12.01 -6.47
CA TYR A 180 -10.78 11.07 -5.39
C TYR A 180 -11.38 11.69 -4.12
N SER A 181 -11.79 12.96 -4.14
CA SER A 181 -12.20 13.67 -2.92
C SER A 181 -13.33 12.97 -2.14
N SER A 182 -14.42 12.58 -2.81
CA SER A 182 -15.54 11.85 -2.16
C SER A 182 -15.09 10.48 -1.66
N LYS A 183 -14.36 9.72 -2.48
CA LYS A 183 -13.87 8.38 -2.14
C LYS A 183 -12.92 8.42 -0.94
N THR A 184 -12.02 9.40 -0.89
CA THR A 184 -11.09 9.61 0.22
C THR A 184 -11.85 9.91 1.51
N LYS A 185 -12.86 10.78 1.46
CA LYS A 185 -13.73 11.06 2.60
C LYS A 185 -14.42 9.79 3.11
N GLU A 186 -14.97 8.98 2.21
CA GLU A 186 -15.64 7.73 2.56
C GLU A 186 -14.66 6.69 3.14
N SER A 187 -13.47 6.52 2.55
CA SER A 187 -12.43 5.62 3.06
C SER A 187 -11.98 6.02 4.47
N LEU A 188 -11.72 7.31 4.71
CA LEU A 188 -11.36 7.82 6.04
C LEU A 188 -12.48 7.58 7.06
N GLN A 189 -13.73 7.85 6.69
CA GLN A 189 -14.89 7.58 7.54
C GLN A 189 -15.10 6.09 7.82
N ALA A 190 -14.67 5.20 6.94
CA ALA A 190 -14.84 3.76 7.09
C ALA A 190 -13.70 3.13 7.93
N LEU A 191 -12.45 3.46 7.57
CA LEU A 191 -11.25 2.76 8.01
C LEU A 191 -10.50 3.47 9.15
N CYS A 192 -10.70 4.79 9.34
CA CYS A 192 -9.93 5.61 10.29
C CYS A 192 -10.75 6.11 11.49
N LYS A 193 -11.71 5.31 11.99
CA LYS A 193 -12.58 5.64 13.13
C LYS A 193 -12.00 5.21 14.49
N PHE A 194 -10.76 5.59 14.82
CA PHE A 194 -10.08 5.11 16.03
C PHE A 194 -9.21 6.15 16.71
#